data_AF-A0A925XH03-F1
#
_entry.id   AF-A0A925XH03-F1
#
_cell.length_a   1.000
_cell.length_b   1.000
_cell.length_c   1.000
_cell.angle_alpha   90.00
_cell.angle_beta   90.00
_cell.angle_gamma   90.00
#
_symmetry.space_group_name_H-M   'P 1'
#
loop_
_entity.id
_entity.type
_entity.pdbx_description
1 polymer ?
#
loop_
_entity_poly.entity_id
_entity_poly.type
_entity_poly.pdbx_seq_one_letter_code
_entity_poly.pdbx_strand_id
1 'polypeptide(L)'
;MAAAVLEAGLDGIDHRRDPGPPLDVNVYQDPHRMESLRQLPDNLQDALRAFETNPVLTAALGEEFTRVYLKLKRAEWRDYASHVSAWELSHTLDC
;
A
#
# COMPACT_ATOMS: atom_id res chain seq x y z
N MET A 1 8.06 5.34 -9.06
CA MET A 1 6.69 4.81 -9.21
C MET A 1 6.51 4.07 -10.53
N ALA A 2 6.85 4.64 -11.69
CA ALA A 2 6.68 3.97 -12.99
C ALA A 2 7.34 2.58 -13.09
N ALA A 3 8.54 2.41 -12.51
CA ALA A 3 9.24 1.12 -12.51
C ALA A 3 8.45 0.00 -11.80
N ALA A 4 7.97 0.21 -10.58
CA ALA A 4 7.24 -0.81 -9.82
C ALA A 4 5.93 -1.25 -10.51
N VAL A 5 5.22 -0.31 -11.16
CA VAL A 5 4.00 -0.62 -11.90
C VAL A 5 4.31 -1.41 -13.17
N LEU A 6 5.38 -1.04 -13.88
CA LEU A 6 5.81 -1.76 -15.08
C LEU A 6 6.22 -3.19 -14.74
N GLU A 7 7.02 -3.38 -13.69
CA GLU A 7 7.49 -4.71 -13.25
C GLU A 7 6.33 -5.61 -12.81
N ALA A 8 5.35 -5.08 -12.08
CA ALA A 8 4.15 -5.83 -11.73
C ALA A 8 3.34 -6.25 -12.98
N GLY A 9 3.29 -5.39 -14.01
CA GLY A 9 2.65 -5.71 -15.28
C GLY A 9 3.40 -6.77 -16.08
N LEU A 10 4.73 -6.67 -16.15
CA LEU A 10 5.59 -7.65 -16.82
C LEU A 10 5.51 -9.02 -16.13
N ASP A 11 5.58 -9.07 -14.81
CA ASP A 11 5.41 -10.31 -14.03
C ASP A 11 4.05 -10.99 -14.31
N GLY A 12 2.99 -10.19 -14.47
CA GLY A 12 1.66 -10.68 -14.84
C GLY A 12 1.62 -11.33 -16.22
N ILE A 13 2.30 -10.73 -17.21
CA ILE A 13 2.40 -11.25 -18.58
C ILE A 13 3.24 -12.53 -18.60
N ASP A 14 4.41 -12.51 -17.96
CA ASP A 14 5.36 -13.62 -17.96
C ASP A 14 4.77 -14.89 -17.32
N HIS A 15 4.03 -14.72 -16.22
CA HIS A 15 3.41 -15.83 -15.50
C HIS A 15 1.95 -16.10 -15.92
N ARG A 16 1.42 -15.37 -16.91
CA ARG A 16 0.02 -15.47 -17.37
C ARG A 16 -0.98 -15.46 -16.21
N ARG A 17 -0.79 -14.53 -15.26
CA ARG A 17 -1.63 -14.45 -14.06
C ARG A 17 -3.06 -14.09 -14.45
N ASP A 18 -4.04 -14.78 -13.86
CA ASP A 18 -5.45 -14.44 -14.01
C ASP A 18 -5.81 -13.26 -13.09
N PRO A 19 -6.23 -12.10 -13.64
CA PRO A 19 -6.67 -10.96 -12.84
C PRO A 19 -8.05 -11.18 -12.19
N GLY A 20 -8.75 -12.26 -12.54
CA GLY A 20 -10.11 -12.54 -12.12
C GLY A 20 -11.15 -11.82 -13.00
N PRO A 21 -12.44 -12.03 -12.70
CA PRO A 21 -13.52 -11.42 -13.48
C PRO A 21 -13.56 -9.90 -13.29
N PRO A 22 -13.94 -9.14 -14.33
CA PRO A 22 -14.13 -7.70 -14.21
C PRO A 22 -15.28 -7.40 -13.24
N LEU A 23 -15.08 -6.40 -12.39
CA LEU A 23 -16.14 -5.86 -11.53
C LEU A 23 -16.74 -4.61 -12.18
N ASP A 24 -17.99 -4.73 -12.64
CA ASP A 24 -18.79 -3.61 -13.16
C ASP A 24 -19.77 -3.12 -12.09
N VAL A 25 -19.23 -2.65 -10.96
CA VAL A 25 -20.01 -2.18 -9.82
C VAL A 25 -19.41 -0.89 -9.25
N ASN A 26 -20.28 0.02 -8.82
CA ASN A 26 -19.84 1.19 -8.07
C ASN A 26 -19.57 0.78 -6.61
N VAL A 27 -18.30 0.48 -6.32
CA VAL A 27 -17.83 0.05 -4.99
C VAL A 27 -18.09 1.08 -3.88
N TYR A 28 -18.30 2.37 -4.19
CA TYR A 28 -18.68 3.36 -3.19
C TYR A 28 -20.15 3.26 -2.75
N GLN A 29 -21.01 2.65 -3.58
CA GLN A 29 -22.45 2.54 -3.32
C GLN A 29 -22.82 1.17 -2.73
N ASP A 30 -22.08 0.11 -3.10
CA ASP A 30 -22.35 -1.26 -2.66
C ASP A 30 -21.14 -1.89 -1.92
N PRO A 31 -20.84 -1.43 -0.69
CA PRO A 31 -19.66 -1.89 0.06
C PRO A 31 -19.69 -3.38 0.42
N HIS A 32 -20.87 -4.01 0.50
CA HIS A 32 -21.00 -5.46 0.74
C HIS A 32 -20.34 -6.32 -0.33
N ARG A 33 -20.18 -5.79 -1.56
CA ARG A 33 -19.46 -6.49 -2.63
C ARG A 33 -17.94 -6.43 -2.47
N MET A 34 -17.42 -5.62 -1.53
CA MET A 34 -16.00 -5.55 -1.22
C MET A 34 -15.52 -6.65 -0.27
N GLU A 35 -16.42 -7.31 0.48
CA GLU A 35 -16.04 -8.30 1.50
C GLU A 35 -15.25 -9.48 0.92
N SER A 36 -15.49 -9.81 -0.35
CA SER A 36 -14.76 -10.87 -1.08
C SER A 36 -13.50 -10.40 -1.81
N LEU A 37 -13.20 -9.09 -1.81
CA LEU A 37 -12.08 -8.51 -2.56
C LEU A 37 -10.88 -8.25 -1.64
N ARG A 38 -9.67 -8.41 -2.18
CA ARG A 38 -8.49 -7.90 -1.49
C ARG A 38 -8.50 -6.38 -1.53
N GLN A 39 -8.38 -5.78 -0.36
CA GLN A 39 -8.31 -4.34 -0.19
C GLN A 39 -6.85 -3.88 -0.18
N LEU A 40 -6.66 -2.61 -0.54
CA LEU A 40 -5.36 -1.96 -0.38
C LEU A 40 -5.09 -1.73 1.11
N PRO A 41 -3.82 -1.63 1.51
CA PRO A 41 -3.46 -1.27 2.88
C PRO A 41 -4.03 0.10 3.26
N ASP A 42 -4.60 0.20 4.48
CA ASP A 42 -5.26 1.42 4.97
C ASP A 42 -4.29 2.55 5.31
N ASN A 43 -3.03 2.21 5.56
CA ASN A 43 -2.02 3.16 5.99
C ASN A 43 -0.64 2.84 5.39
N LEU A 44 0.26 3.82 5.49
CA LEU A 44 1.62 3.71 4.95
C LEU A 44 2.40 2.58 5.61
N GLN A 45 2.24 2.34 6.91
CA GLN A 45 2.97 1.28 7.61
C GLN A 45 2.65 -0.10 7.06
N ASP A 46 1.38 -0.38 6.80
CA ASP A 46 0.93 -1.65 6.24
C ASP A 46 1.31 -1.78 4.76
N ALA A 47 1.30 -0.67 4.00
CA ALA A 47 1.82 -0.66 2.64
C ALA A 47 3.32 -0.99 2.58
N LEU A 48 4.11 -0.47 3.52
CA LEU A 48 5.55 -0.77 3.60
C LEU A 48 5.80 -2.23 4.00
N ARG A 49 4.97 -2.83 4.85
CA ARG A 49 5.04 -4.27 5.19
C ARG A 49 4.70 -5.16 3.99
N ALA A 50 3.64 -4.80 3.25
CA ALA A 50 3.27 -5.51 2.03
C ALA A 50 4.36 -5.40 0.96
N PHE A 51 5.01 -4.25 0.84
CA PHE A 51 6.13 -4.06 -0.09
C PHE A 51 7.37 -4.88 0.32
N GLU A 52 7.76 -4.87 1.60
CA GLU A 52 8.93 -5.63 2.10
C GLU A 52 8.81 -7.13 1.86
N THR A 53 7.58 -7.66 1.87
CA THR A 53 7.30 -9.09 1.68
C THR A 53 7.01 -9.48 0.23
N ASN A 54 7.04 -8.53 -0.72
CA ASN A 54 6.74 -8.79 -2.13
C ASN A 54 8.01 -9.14 -2.93
N PRO A 55 8.23 -10.42 -3.28
CA PRO A 55 9.48 -10.86 -3.93
C PRO A 55 9.67 -10.30 -5.34
N VAL A 56 8.59 -10.00 -6.06
CA VAL A 56 8.67 -9.46 -7.43
C VAL A 56 9.25 -8.05 -7.37
N LEU A 57 8.69 -7.21 -6.50
CA LEU A 57 9.10 -5.81 -6.40
C LEU A 57 10.45 -5.65 -5.70
N THR A 58 10.76 -6.47 -4.69
CA THR A 58 12.07 -6.41 -4.01
C THR A 58 13.20 -6.88 -4.92
N ALA A 59 12.96 -7.89 -5.77
CA ALA A 59 13.93 -8.31 -6.79
C ALA A 59 14.13 -7.25 -7.86
N ALA A 60 13.05 -6.68 -8.40
CA ALA A 60 13.12 -5.71 -9.49
C ALA A 60 13.78 -4.38 -9.08
N LEU A 61 13.53 -3.92 -7.86
CA LEU A 61 14.13 -2.68 -7.34
C LEU A 61 15.50 -2.91 -6.69
N GLY A 62 15.85 -4.16 -6.38
CA GLY A 62 17.08 -4.54 -5.70
C GLY A 62 16.98 -4.46 -4.18
N GLU A 63 17.65 -5.39 -3.50
CA GLU A 63 17.60 -5.54 -2.03
C GLU A 63 18.14 -4.31 -1.29
N GLU A 64 19.23 -3.72 -1.77
CA GLU A 64 19.85 -2.55 -1.13
C GLU A 64 18.95 -1.32 -1.21
N PHE A 65 18.42 -1.02 -2.40
CA PHE A 65 17.49 0.08 -2.59
C PHE A 65 16.24 -0.12 -1.73
N THR A 66 15.65 -1.32 -1.78
CA THR A 66 14.45 -1.66 -1.00
C THR A 66 14.68 -1.44 0.48
N ARG A 67 15.81 -1.89 1.03
CA ARG A 67 16.18 -1.71 2.44
C ARG A 67 16.29 -0.23 2.82
N VAL A 68 16.98 0.58 2.00
CA VAL A 68 17.16 2.02 2.28
C VAL A 68 15.83 2.76 2.18
N TYR A 69 15.01 2.45 1.17
CA TYR A 69 13.70 3.04 0.97
C TYR A 69 12.75 2.74 2.13
N LEU A 70 12.66 1.47 2.55
CA LEU A 70 11.87 1.05 3.70
C LEU A 70 12.31 1.76 4.98
N LYS A 71 13.62 1.88 5.22
CA LYS A 71 14.15 2.61 6.38
C LYS A 71 13.72 4.08 6.39
N LEU A 72 13.86 4.76 5.24
CA LEU A 72 13.48 6.16 5.09
C LEU A 72 11.97 6.36 5.34
N LYS A 73 11.13 5.57 4.67
CA LYS A 73 9.67 5.71 4.80
C LYS A 73 9.13 5.29 6.16
N ARG A 74 9.76 4.35 6.85
CA ARG A 74 9.43 4.02 8.25
C ARG A 74 9.77 5.16 9.21
N ALA A 75 10.86 5.90 8.95
CA ALA A 75 11.20 7.07 9.75
C ALA A 75 10.18 8.19 9.55
N GLU A 76 9.79 8.47 8.30
CA GLU A 76 8.74 9.43 7.95
C GLU A 76 7.39 9.07 8.60
N TRP A 77 6.99 7.79 8.54
CA TRP A 77 5.77 7.33 9.21
C TRP A 77 5.81 7.56 10.71
N ARG A 78 6.95 7.28 11.36
CA ARG A 78 7.10 7.47 12.81
C ARG A 78 7.00 8.95 13.19
N ASP A 79 7.62 9.82 12.41
CA ASP A 79 7.54 11.27 12.60
C ASP A 79 6.09 11.74 12.53
N TYR A 80 5.39 11.36 11.45
CA TYR A 80 3.97 11.65 11.26
C TYR A 80 3.09 11.12 12.40
N ALA A 81 3.23 9.84 12.76
CA ALA A 81 2.41 9.20 13.79
C ALA A 81 2.69 9.72 15.21
N SER A 82 3.82 10.39 15.42
CA SER A 82 4.16 11.05 16.70
C SER A 82 3.66 12.49 16.79
N HIS A 83 3.19 13.06 15.68
CA HIS A 83 2.70 14.43 15.63
C HIS A 83 1.25 14.52 16.08
N VAL A 84 0.96 15.41 17.03
CA VAL A 84 -0.42 15.72 17.42
C VAL A 84 -1.01 16.67 16.38
N SER A 85 -2.03 16.19 15.68
CA SER A 85 -2.72 16.95 14.65
C SER A 85 -3.60 18.05 15.26
N ALA A 86 -3.85 19.11 14.48
CA ALA A 86 -4.80 20.16 14.87
C ALA A 86 -6.21 19.62 15.13
N TRP A 87 -6.61 18.56 14.41
CA TRP A 87 -7.89 17.88 14.63
C TRP A 87 -7.94 17.26 16.04
N GLU A 88 -6.91 16.50 16.43
CA GLU A 88 -6.83 15.90 17.77
C GLU A 88 -6.85 16.94 18.87
N LEU A 89 -6.15 18.07 18.71
CA LEU A 89 -6.19 19.18 19.67
C LEU A 89 -7.62 19.74 19.82
N SER A 90 -8.31 20.00 18.69
CA SER A 90 -9.67 20.55 18.71
C SER A 90 -10.75 19.60 19.25
N HIS A 91 -10.53 18.28 19.19
CA HIS A 91 -11.53 17.26 19.58
C HIS A 91 -11.24 16.59 20.93
N THR A 92 -10.06 16.82 21.52
CA THR A 92 -9.63 16.14 22.77
C THR A 92 -9.41 17.10 23.94
N LEU A 93 -9.28 18.42 23.72
CA LEU A 93 -8.97 19.38 24.79
C LEU A 93 -10.18 19.93 25.54
N ASP A 94 -11.40 19.82 25.00
CA ASP A 94 -12.64 20.35 25.60
C ASP A 94 -13.48 19.28 26.35
N CYS A 95 -12.85 18.20 26.84
CA CYS A 95 -13.50 17.21 27.70
C CYS A 95 -13.32 17.47 29.21
#